data_AF-E9RX73-F1
#
_entry.id   AF-E9RX73-F1
#
_cell.length_a   1.000
_cell.length_b   1.000
_cell.length_c   1.000
_cell.angle_alpha   90.00
_cell.angle_beta   90.00
_cell.angle_gamma   90.00
#
_symmetry.space_group_name_H-M   'P 1'
#
loop_
_entity.id
_entity.type
_entity.pdbx_description
1 polymer ?
#
loop_
_entity_poly.entity_id
_entity_poly.type
_entity_poly.pdbx_seq_one_letter_code
_entity_poly.pdbx_strand_id
1 'polypeptide(L)'
;MIFDFNPWQLNVDIDLTKQLYKEVDYSTDKTANMEFIENLSLEQQQFFNSLGVDLTKIDVDKTIYDIPKDEETPASKIYRMTVNFFIRGKILALPKYQKDIYSDEEVFGKKFPESIKVLSSNDEDYLKTFDNGIGAGIVFKHPCFHYDNEIFNEWDCGYILGTILIMKDM
;
A
#
# COMPACT_ATOMS: atom_id res chain seq x y z
N MET A 1 -15.59 -9.61 -1.53
CA MET A 1 -16.05 -8.77 -2.64
C MET A 1 -14.87 -8.57 -3.59
N ILE A 2 -15.08 -8.73 -4.89
CA ILE A 2 -14.01 -8.57 -5.87
C ILE A 2 -13.92 -7.10 -6.30
N PHE A 3 -12.74 -6.52 -6.19
CA PHE A 3 -12.40 -5.18 -6.67
C PHE A 3 -11.39 -5.29 -7.80
N ASP A 4 -11.61 -4.48 -8.84
CA ASP A 4 -10.68 -4.35 -9.96
C ASP A 4 -9.95 -3.00 -9.84
N PHE A 5 -8.68 -3.07 -9.48
CA PHE A 5 -7.75 -1.97 -9.36
C PHE A 5 -6.62 -2.18 -10.35
N ASN A 6 -6.95 -2.34 -11.64
CA ASN A 6 -6.00 -2.65 -12.71
C ASN A 6 -4.61 -2.00 -12.50
N PRO A 7 -3.52 -2.78 -12.41
CA PRO A 7 -3.39 -4.21 -12.73
C PRO A 7 -3.72 -5.19 -11.59
N TRP A 8 -4.26 -4.74 -10.46
CA TRP A 8 -4.65 -5.61 -9.35
C TRP A 8 -6.10 -6.04 -9.45
N GLN A 9 -6.37 -7.29 -9.08
CA GLN A 9 -7.70 -7.74 -8.73
C GLN A 9 -7.65 -8.32 -7.33
N LEU A 10 -8.49 -7.82 -6.43
CA LEU A 10 -8.48 -8.18 -5.01
C LEU A 10 -9.82 -8.78 -4.60
N ASN A 11 -9.80 -9.91 -3.90
CA ASN A 11 -10.97 -10.39 -3.18
C ASN A 11 -10.91 -9.91 -1.72
N VAL A 12 -11.63 -8.84 -1.44
CA VAL A 12 -11.63 -8.14 -0.15
C VAL A 12 -12.74 -8.67 0.74
N ASP A 13 -12.40 -9.02 1.98
CA ASP A 13 -13.34 -9.28 3.06
C ASP A 13 -13.52 -8.00 3.88
N ILE A 14 -14.59 -7.26 3.56
CA ILE A 14 -14.87 -5.94 4.14
C ILE A 14 -15.19 -6.08 5.64
N ASP A 15 -15.91 -7.13 6.03
CA ASP A 15 -16.32 -7.32 7.42
C ASP A 15 -15.13 -7.71 8.30
N LEU A 16 -14.26 -8.60 7.81
CA LEU A 16 -13.00 -8.90 8.49
C LEU A 16 -12.05 -7.70 8.50
N THR A 17 -12.04 -6.86 7.47
CA THR A 17 -11.23 -5.63 7.47
C THR A 17 -11.73 -4.65 8.54
N LYS A 18 -13.04 -4.44 8.65
CA LYS A 18 -13.62 -3.63 9.73
C LYS A 18 -13.35 -4.23 11.10
N GLN A 19 -13.42 -5.55 11.24
CA GLN A 19 -13.10 -6.23 12.49
C GLN A 19 -11.63 -6.04 12.87
N LEU A 20 -10.71 -6.16 11.91
CA LEU A 20 -9.28 -5.93 12.12
C LEU A 20 -9.03 -4.56 12.77
N TYR A 21 -9.59 -3.50 12.22
CA TYR A 21 -9.41 -2.15 12.77
C TYR A 21 -10.20 -1.89 14.07
N LYS A 22 -11.14 -2.75 14.48
CA LYS A 22 -11.70 -2.70 15.84
C LYS A 22 -10.73 -3.25 16.87
N GLU A 23 -9.92 -4.23 16.47
CA GLU A 23 -9.02 -4.98 17.36
C GLU A 23 -7.61 -4.40 17.41
N VAL A 24 -7.13 -3.85 16.29
CA VAL A 24 -5.76 -3.39 16.12
C VAL A 24 -5.74 -1.93 15.67
N ASP A 25 -4.82 -1.17 16.25
CA ASP A 25 -4.51 0.20 15.87
C ASP A 25 -3.06 0.24 15.37
N TYR A 26 -2.88 0.50 14.08
CA TYR A 26 -1.56 0.54 13.44
C TYR A 26 -0.95 1.94 13.40
N SER A 27 -1.66 2.96 13.89
CA SER A 27 -1.12 4.32 13.86
C SER A 27 0.09 4.45 14.78
N THR A 28 1.15 5.06 14.27
CA THR A 28 2.33 5.45 15.04
C THR A 28 2.22 6.89 15.54
N ASP A 29 1.63 7.78 14.73
CA ASP A 29 1.30 9.17 15.09
C ASP A 29 -0.12 9.54 14.60
N LYS A 30 -1.05 9.68 15.55
CA LYS A 30 -2.44 10.10 15.26
C LYS A 30 -2.54 11.44 14.56
N THR A 31 -1.60 12.35 14.79
CA THR A 31 -1.58 13.66 14.14
C THR A 31 -1.35 13.51 12.65
N ALA A 32 -0.42 12.62 12.25
CA ALA A 32 -0.15 12.32 10.85
C ALA A 32 -1.37 11.67 10.17
N ASN A 33 -2.10 10.77 10.86
CA ASN A 33 -3.37 10.24 10.35
C ASN A 33 -4.40 11.35 10.10
N MET A 34 -4.59 12.25 11.06
CA MET A 34 -5.55 13.36 10.92
C MET A 34 -5.17 14.29 9.76
N GLU A 35 -3.89 14.65 9.64
CA GLU A 35 -3.39 15.44 8.52
C GLU A 35 -3.63 14.74 7.17
N PHE A 36 -3.39 13.43 7.09
CA PHE A 36 -3.70 12.67 5.88
C PHE A 36 -5.20 12.72 5.55
N ILE A 37 -6.07 12.44 6.52
CA ILE A 37 -7.54 12.44 6.36
C ILE A 37 -8.06 13.80 5.91
N GLU A 38 -7.58 14.89 6.52
CA GLU A 38 -8.00 16.26 6.21
C GLU A 38 -7.64 16.68 4.77
N ASN A 39 -6.60 16.09 4.20
CA ASN A 39 -6.21 16.31 2.81
C ASN A 39 -6.99 15.45 1.80
N LEU A 40 -7.83 14.51 2.25
CA LEU A 40 -8.63 13.68 1.37
C LEU A 40 -9.99 14.31 1.05
N SER A 41 -10.38 14.24 -0.22
CA SER A 41 -11.77 14.50 -0.64
C SER A 41 -12.73 13.46 -0.04
N LEU A 42 -14.02 13.78 -0.01
CA LEU A 42 -15.04 12.84 0.46
C LEU A 42 -15.03 11.53 -0.36
N GLU A 43 -14.84 11.62 -1.68
CA GLU A 43 -14.76 10.45 -2.56
C GLU A 43 -13.55 9.56 -2.23
N GLN A 44 -12.40 10.17 -1.94
CA GLN A 44 -11.20 9.45 -1.54
C GLN A 44 -11.37 8.78 -0.17
N GLN A 45 -12.01 9.46 0.79
CA GLN A 45 -12.34 8.83 2.08
C GLN A 45 -13.33 7.66 1.90
N GLN A 46 -14.34 7.84 1.04
CA GLN A 46 -15.30 6.79 0.70
C GLN A 46 -14.64 5.57 0.05
N PHE A 47 -13.61 5.77 -0.77
CA PHE A 47 -12.82 4.68 -1.32
C PHE A 47 -12.24 3.78 -0.21
N PHE A 48 -11.56 4.34 0.80
CA PHE A 48 -11.03 3.54 1.93
C PHE A 48 -12.15 2.90 2.76
N ASN A 49 -13.22 3.65 3.03
CA ASN A 49 -14.37 3.14 3.77
C ASN A 49 -15.05 1.96 3.04
N SER A 50 -15.07 1.97 1.70
CA SER A 50 -15.62 0.88 0.88
C SER A 50 -14.82 -0.42 1.02
N LEU A 51 -13.54 -0.31 1.36
CA LEU A 51 -12.64 -1.43 1.66
C LEU A 51 -12.72 -1.88 3.13
N GLY A 52 -13.46 -1.14 3.97
CA GLY A 52 -13.55 -1.40 5.41
C GLY A 52 -12.36 -0.85 6.22
N VAL A 53 -11.51 -0.03 5.61
CA VAL A 53 -10.31 0.55 6.23
C VAL A 53 -10.70 1.71 7.15
N ASP A 54 -10.20 1.71 8.38
CA ASP A 54 -10.33 2.84 9.31
C ASP A 54 -9.09 3.73 9.21
N LEU A 55 -9.21 4.85 8.48
CA LEU A 55 -8.11 5.80 8.25
C LEU A 55 -7.49 6.37 9.54
N THR A 56 -8.23 6.36 10.66
CA THR A 56 -7.70 6.85 11.93
C THR A 56 -6.72 5.89 12.60
N LYS A 57 -6.61 4.66 12.08
CA LYS A 57 -5.85 3.54 12.66
C LYS A 57 -4.85 2.89 11.70
N ILE A 58 -4.64 3.49 10.53
CA ILE A 58 -3.62 3.02 9.58
C ILE A 58 -2.23 3.52 9.99
N ASP A 59 -1.19 2.89 9.46
CA ASP A 59 0.20 3.30 9.67
C ASP A 59 0.52 4.48 8.74
N VAL A 60 0.72 5.66 9.33
CA VAL A 60 1.14 6.87 8.61
C VAL A 60 2.47 7.33 9.17
N ASP A 61 3.51 7.24 8.35
CA ASP A 61 4.83 7.77 8.67
C ASP A 61 5.06 9.08 7.92
N LYS A 62 5.39 10.14 8.66
CA LYS A 62 5.72 11.46 8.13
C LYS A 62 7.14 11.82 8.51
N THR A 63 7.96 12.17 7.52
CA THR A 63 9.34 12.61 7.72
C THR A 63 9.63 13.84 6.88
N ILE A 64 10.32 14.83 7.45
CA ILE A 64 10.88 15.97 6.72
C ILE A 64 12.39 15.77 6.65
N TYR A 65 12.92 15.76 5.44
CA TYR A 65 14.35 15.66 5.18
C TYR A 65 14.93 17.03 4.89
N ASP A 66 15.92 17.44 5.67
CA ASP A 66 16.73 18.62 5.38
C ASP A 66 17.86 18.22 4.41
N ILE A 67 17.83 18.77 3.19
CA ILE A 67 18.89 18.60 2.20
C ILE A 67 19.86 19.77 2.36
N PRO A 68 21.10 19.52 2.80
CA PRO A 68 22.08 20.58 2.95
C PRO A 68 22.46 21.14 1.58
N LYS A 69 22.86 22.41 1.56
CA LYS A 69 23.43 23.04 0.37
C LYS A 69 24.71 22.30 -0.03
N ASP A 70 24.90 22.04 -1.33
CA ASP A 70 26.18 21.65 -1.91
C ASP A 70 26.66 22.67 -2.97
N GLU A 71 27.69 22.34 -3.74
CA GLU A 71 28.26 23.25 -4.75
C GLU A 71 27.29 23.56 -5.90
N GLU A 72 26.35 22.66 -6.20
CA GLU A 72 25.45 22.73 -7.35
C GLU A 72 23.97 22.97 -6.96
N THR A 73 23.57 22.64 -5.73
CA THR A 73 22.18 22.66 -5.26
C THR A 73 22.01 23.50 -3.99
N PRO A 74 21.00 24.39 -3.94
CA PRO A 74 20.66 25.12 -2.72
C PRO A 74 20.11 24.17 -1.67
N ALA A 75 20.22 24.58 -0.39
CA ALA A 75 19.56 23.84 0.68
C ALA A 75 18.05 23.78 0.42
N SER A 76 17.46 22.60 0.59
CA SER A 76 16.04 22.36 0.37
C SER A 76 15.48 21.44 1.46
N LYS A 77 14.15 21.33 1.49
CA LYS A 77 13.45 20.40 2.37
C LYS A 77 12.57 19.51 1.53
N ILE A 78 12.62 18.20 1.78
CA ILE A 78 11.69 17.25 1.18
C ILE A 78 10.76 16.73 2.26
N TYR A 79 9.46 16.89 2.00
CA TYR A 79 8.42 16.24 2.75
C TYR A 79 8.17 14.84 2.20
N ARG A 80 8.19 13.83 3.07
CA ARG A 80 7.75 12.46 2.77
C ARG A 80 6.62 12.06 3.70
N MET A 81 5.56 11.49 3.14
CA MET A 81 4.54 10.75 3.88
C MET A 81 4.34 9.38 3.24
N THR A 82 4.48 8.33 4.05
CA THR A 82 4.14 6.95 3.68
C THR A 82 2.84 6.58 4.39
N VAL A 83 1.86 6.09 3.65
CA VAL A 83 0.60 5.62 4.20
C VAL A 83 0.46 4.14 3.89
N ASN A 84 0.37 3.32 4.92
CA ASN A 84 0.24 1.87 4.86
C ASN A 84 -1.08 1.44 5.50
N PHE A 85 -1.91 0.73 4.76
CA PHE A 85 -3.20 0.26 5.25
C PHE A 85 -3.43 -1.21 4.90
N PHE A 86 -3.87 -1.97 5.88
CA PHE A 86 -4.24 -3.37 5.72
C PHE A 86 -5.67 -3.54 5.22
N ILE A 87 -5.84 -4.56 4.39
CA ILE A 87 -7.12 -5.10 3.94
C ILE A 87 -7.10 -6.60 4.21
N ARG A 88 -8.18 -7.15 4.76
CA ARG A 88 -8.36 -8.60 4.85
C ARG A 88 -8.86 -9.13 3.52
N GLY A 89 -8.22 -10.15 2.98
CA GLY A 89 -8.57 -10.68 1.67
C GLY A 89 -7.46 -11.46 0.98
N LYS A 90 -7.59 -11.60 -0.34
CA LYS A 90 -6.61 -12.27 -1.20
C LYS A 90 -6.36 -11.48 -2.48
N ILE A 91 -5.11 -11.47 -2.93
CA ILE A 91 -4.76 -11.00 -4.28
C ILE A 91 -5.23 -12.08 -5.26
N LEU A 92 -5.90 -11.69 -6.34
CA LEU A 92 -6.33 -12.57 -7.43
C LEU A 92 -5.54 -12.31 -8.72
N ALA A 93 -5.16 -11.06 -8.92
CA ALA A 93 -4.29 -10.65 -10.01
C ALA A 93 -3.30 -9.58 -9.53
N LEU A 94 -2.09 -9.60 -10.10
CA LEU A 94 -1.04 -8.63 -9.84
C LEU A 94 -0.21 -8.33 -11.10
N PRO A 95 0.49 -7.19 -11.14
CA PRO A 95 1.41 -6.86 -12.21
C PRO A 95 2.65 -7.77 -12.24
N LYS A 96 3.21 -7.94 -13.43
CA LYS A 96 4.41 -8.78 -13.65
C LYS A 96 5.56 -8.48 -12.70
N TYR A 97 5.86 -7.21 -12.40
CA TYR A 97 6.98 -6.88 -11.51
C TYR A 97 6.84 -7.48 -10.11
N GLN A 98 5.61 -7.57 -9.58
CA GLN A 98 5.38 -8.19 -8.28
C GLN A 98 5.55 -9.70 -8.36
N LYS A 99 5.15 -10.33 -9.46
CA LYS A 99 5.43 -11.75 -9.69
C LYS A 99 6.94 -12.00 -9.68
N ASP A 100 7.71 -11.15 -10.34
CA ASP A 100 9.18 -11.27 -10.42
C ASP A 100 9.80 -11.19 -9.01
N ILE A 101 9.35 -10.24 -8.17
CA ILE A 101 9.79 -10.10 -6.77
C ILE A 101 9.36 -11.31 -5.92
N TYR A 102 8.11 -11.75 -6.04
CA TYR A 102 7.55 -12.83 -5.20
C TYR A 102 7.98 -14.23 -5.62
N SER A 103 8.56 -14.39 -6.81
CA SER A 103 9.13 -15.65 -7.28
C SER A 103 10.55 -15.87 -6.79
N ASP A 104 11.14 -14.88 -6.10
CA ASP A 104 12.42 -15.04 -5.44
C ASP A 104 12.30 -16.07 -4.31
N GLU A 105 13.23 -17.02 -4.29
CA GLU A 105 13.25 -18.13 -3.32
C GLU A 105 13.35 -17.63 -1.88
N GLU A 106 13.94 -16.46 -1.65
CA GLU A 106 14.09 -15.87 -0.32
C GLU A 106 12.78 -15.31 0.24
N VAL A 107 11.76 -15.11 -0.60
CA VAL A 107 10.52 -14.42 -0.22
C VAL A 107 9.41 -15.41 0.11
N PHE A 108 9.09 -16.30 -0.84
CA PHE A 108 8.05 -17.33 -0.67
C PHE A 108 8.52 -18.72 -1.09
N GLY A 109 9.83 -18.93 -1.23
CA GLY A 109 10.37 -20.19 -1.73
C GLY A 109 10.17 -20.38 -3.24
N LYS A 110 10.28 -21.62 -3.72
CA LYS A 110 10.49 -21.92 -5.14
C LYS A 110 9.25 -21.79 -6.04
N LYS A 111 8.07 -21.49 -5.50
CA LYS A 111 6.80 -21.53 -6.27
C LYS A 111 5.86 -20.38 -5.94
N PHE A 112 5.79 -19.43 -6.85
CA PHE A 112 4.69 -18.48 -6.95
C PHE A 112 3.35 -19.22 -7.17
N PRO A 113 2.25 -18.83 -6.50
CA PRO A 113 0.99 -19.56 -6.61
C PRO A 113 0.38 -19.50 -8.01
N GLU A 114 0.06 -20.68 -8.58
CA GLU A 114 -0.50 -20.82 -9.93
C GLU A 114 -1.89 -20.19 -10.10
N SER A 115 -2.62 -19.99 -8.99
CA SER A 115 -3.95 -19.40 -8.98
C SER A 115 -3.95 -17.89 -9.26
N ILE A 116 -2.81 -17.21 -9.10
CA ILE A 116 -2.70 -15.76 -9.23
C ILE A 116 -2.47 -15.41 -10.70
N LYS A 117 -3.37 -14.59 -11.23
CA LYS A 117 -3.23 -14.06 -12.59
C LYS A 117 -2.15 -13.00 -12.62
N VAL A 118 -1.30 -13.06 -13.63
CA VAL A 118 -0.27 -12.04 -13.86
C VAL A 118 -0.71 -11.19 -15.04
N LEU A 119 -1.05 -9.93 -14.77
CA LEU A 119 -1.43 -8.98 -15.81
C LEU A 119 -0.16 -8.28 -16.31
N SER A 120 0.14 -8.43 -17.60
CA SER A 120 1.35 -7.86 -18.20
C SER A 120 1.17 -6.37 -18.45
N SER A 121 2.18 -5.58 -18.09
CA SER A 121 2.39 -4.25 -18.65
C SER A 121 3.08 -4.38 -20.01
N ASN A 122 2.58 -3.72 -21.04
CA ASN A 122 3.44 -3.31 -22.15
C ASN A 122 4.57 -2.43 -21.55
N ASP A 123 5.79 -2.58 -22.05
CA ASP A 123 7.05 -2.20 -21.39
C ASP A 123 7.21 -0.71 -21.00
N GLU A 124 6.33 0.19 -21.43
CA GLU A 124 6.49 1.63 -21.20
C GLU A 124 6.36 2.05 -19.73
N ASP A 125 5.73 1.25 -18.86
CA ASP A 125 5.57 1.53 -17.43
C ASP A 125 5.59 0.22 -16.62
N TYR A 126 6.78 -0.31 -16.33
CA TYR A 126 6.95 -1.56 -15.57
C TYR A 126 6.40 -1.46 -14.14
N LEU A 127 6.56 -0.30 -13.49
CA LEU A 127 5.97 -0.02 -12.18
C LEU A 127 4.57 0.57 -12.36
N LYS A 128 3.57 -0.12 -11.83
CA LYS A 128 2.18 0.32 -11.87
C LYS A 128 1.76 0.87 -10.53
N THR A 129 0.80 1.79 -10.56
CA THR A 129 0.09 2.27 -9.39
C THR A 129 -1.39 2.42 -9.75
N PHE A 130 -2.26 2.34 -8.76
CA PHE A 130 -3.68 2.61 -8.87
C PHE A 130 -3.94 4.05 -8.44
N ASP A 131 -4.54 4.85 -9.30
CA ASP A 131 -4.90 6.23 -9.00
C ASP A 131 -6.36 6.30 -8.53
N ASN A 132 -6.57 6.76 -7.30
CA ASN A 132 -7.88 7.07 -6.74
C ASN A 132 -8.16 8.58 -6.68
N GLY A 133 -7.36 9.39 -7.37
CA GLY A 133 -7.46 10.84 -7.43
C GLY A 133 -6.70 11.59 -6.34
N ILE A 134 -5.96 10.92 -5.44
CA ILE A 134 -5.15 11.58 -4.38
C ILE A 134 -3.98 12.39 -4.98
N GLY A 135 -3.62 12.13 -6.24
CA GLY A 135 -2.40 12.67 -6.85
C GLY A 135 -1.15 11.89 -6.44
N ALA A 136 -1.33 10.76 -5.76
CA ALA A 136 -0.30 9.77 -5.47
C ALA A 136 -0.87 8.37 -5.74
N GLY A 137 -0.04 7.52 -6.34
CA GLY A 137 -0.45 6.16 -6.71
C GLY A 137 -0.48 5.20 -5.52
N ILE A 138 -1.48 4.33 -5.48
CA ILE A 138 -1.60 3.22 -4.52
C ILE A 138 -0.96 1.97 -5.12
N VAL A 139 -0.16 1.26 -4.33
CA VAL A 139 0.35 -0.07 -4.67
C VAL A 139 -0.23 -1.09 -3.70
N PHE A 140 -0.89 -2.11 -4.23
CA PHE A 140 -1.37 -3.26 -3.44
C PHE A 140 -0.35 -4.39 -3.49
N LYS A 141 0.01 -4.95 -2.35
CA LYS A 141 1.09 -5.93 -2.23
C LYS A 141 0.87 -6.89 -1.07
N HIS A 142 1.58 -8.00 -1.08
CA HIS A 142 1.71 -8.86 0.09
C HIS A 142 2.48 -8.12 1.21
N PRO A 143 2.08 -8.25 2.49
CA PRO A 143 2.75 -7.55 3.61
C PRO A 143 4.13 -8.09 4.01
N CYS A 144 4.61 -9.17 3.38
CA CYS A 144 5.79 -9.95 3.81
C CYS A 144 7.08 -9.13 3.98
N PHE A 145 7.24 -8.05 3.20
CA PHE A 145 8.42 -7.19 3.27
C PHE A 145 8.31 -6.01 4.25
N HIS A 146 7.12 -5.74 4.79
CA HIS A 146 6.87 -4.53 5.56
C HIS A 146 6.91 -4.78 7.06
N TYR A 147 6.59 -5.99 7.49
CA TYR A 147 6.45 -6.34 8.89
C TYR A 147 7.09 -7.70 9.14
N ASP A 148 7.99 -7.75 10.12
CA ASP A 148 8.59 -8.99 10.60
C ASP A 148 7.58 -9.72 11.49
N ASN A 149 6.61 -10.36 10.85
CA ASN A 149 5.55 -11.10 11.52
C ASN A 149 5.27 -12.39 10.78
N GLU A 150 5.38 -13.51 11.51
CA GLU A 150 5.23 -14.87 10.97
C GLU A 150 3.89 -15.10 10.26
N ILE A 151 2.84 -14.34 10.60
CA ILE A 151 1.55 -14.44 9.91
C ILE A 151 1.66 -14.11 8.41
N PHE A 152 2.69 -13.36 7.99
CA PHE A 152 2.92 -12.95 6.61
C PHE A 152 3.93 -13.85 5.86
N ASN A 153 4.34 -14.98 6.45
CA ASN A 153 5.27 -15.90 5.78
C ASN A 153 4.59 -16.72 4.68
N GLU A 154 3.28 -16.93 4.80
CA GLU A 154 2.49 -17.66 3.82
C GLU A 154 1.84 -16.69 2.82
N TRP A 155 1.82 -17.06 1.54
CA TRP A 155 1.19 -16.24 0.48
C TRP A 155 -0.28 -15.93 0.77
N ASP A 156 -1.02 -16.95 1.21
CA ASP A 156 -2.45 -16.88 1.48
C ASP A 156 -2.71 -16.46 2.95
N CYS A 157 -1.88 -15.58 3.52
CA CYS A 157 -1.99 -15.10 4.90
C CYS A 157 -3.31 -14.38 5.23
N GLY A 158 -4.10 -14.02 4.22
CA GLY A 158 -5.39 -13.34 4.37
C GLY A 158 -5.27 -11.83 4.55
N TYR A 159 -4.10 -11.25 4.27
CA TYR A 159 -3.83 -9.81 4.32
C TYR A 159 -3.31 -9.30 2.99
N ILE A 160 -3.71 -8.08 2.66
CA ILE A 160 -3.21 -7.29 1.55
C ILE A 160 -2.78 -5.95 2.16
N LEU A 161 -1.62 -5.45 1.76
CA LEU A 161 -1.13 -4.14 2.14
C LEU A 161 -1.31 -3.17 0.97
N GLY A 162 -2.04 -2.08 1.20
CA GLY A 162 -2.02 -0.91 0.33
C GLY A 162 -0.99 0.09 0.83
N THR A 163 -0.16 0.61 -0.07
CA THR A 163 0.84 1.65 0.25
C THR A 163 0.68 2.85 -0.68
N ILE A 164 0.78 4.04 -0.10
CA ILE A 164 0.87 5.32 -0.80
C ILE A 164 2.17 6.01 -0.38
N LEU A 165 2.90 6.56 -1.34
CA LEU A 165 4.06 7.41 -1.09
C LEU A 165 3.77 8.80 -1.64
N ILE A 166 3.75 9.80 -0.75
CA ILE A 166 3.61 11.20 -1.08
C ILE A 166 4.95 11.88 -0.82
N MET A 167 5.54 12.46 -1.86
CA MET A 167 6.75 13.28 -1.75
C MET A 167 6.48 14.67 -2.31
N LYS A 168 6.90 15.71 -1.59
CA LYS A 168 6.72 17.10 -1.99
C LYS A 168 7.97 17.90 -1.62
N ASP A 169 8.41 18.77 -2.52
CA ASP A 169 9.38 19.81 -2.18
C ASP A 169 8.71 20.86 -1.28
N MET A 170 9.45 21.39 -0.30
CA MET A 170 9.00 22.42 0.65
C MET A 170 9.75 23.74 0.50
#